data_AF-A0A258JYB2-F1
#
_entry.id   AF-A0A258JYB2-F1
#
_cell.length_a   1.000
_cell.length_b   1.000
_cell.length_c   1.000
_cell.angle_alpha   90.00
_cell.angle_beta   90.00
_cell.angle_gamma   90.00
#
_symmetry.space_group_name_H-M   'P 1'
#
loop_
_entity.id
_entity.type
_entity.pdbx_description
1 polymer ?
#
loop_
_entity_poly.entity_id
_entity_poly.type
_entity_poly.pdbx_seq_one_letter_code
_entity_poly.pdbx_strand_id
1 'polypeptide(L)' 'MTTEKINELFEKAIDKNKRIPISKLQGISNDKIYNWRNGRNIPTIGDKLNLLWQLGKIKITENDEPDRN' A
#
# COMPACT_ATOMS: atom_id res chain seq x y z
N MET A 1 0.76 12.81 -5.13
CA MET A 1 1.59 12.00 -4.20
C MET A 1 2.80 11.49 -4.98
N THR A 2 4.03 11.60 -4.45
CA THR A 2 5.25 11.14 -5.15
C THR A 2 5.55 9.67 -4.89
N THR A 3 6.32 9.02 -5.77
CA THR A 3 6.74 7.62 -5.64
C THR A 3 7.55 7.37 -4.36
N GLU A 4 8.45 8.28 -4.01
CA GLU A 4 9.22 8.23 -2.76
C GLU A 4 8.31 8.21 -1.54
N LYS A 5 7.26 9.04 -1.55
CA LYS A 5 6.32 9.10 -0.44
C LYS A 5 5.51 7.82 -0.28
N ILE A 6 5.14 7.18 -1.39
CA ILE A 6 4.47 5.87 -1.39
C ILE A 6 5.38 4.83 -0.75
N ASN A 7 6.67 4.81 -1.11
CA ASN A 7 7.64 3.87 -0.55
C ASN A 7 7.78 4.05 0.96
N GLU A 8 7.97 5.28 1.44
CA GLU A 8 8.05 5.56 2.88
C GLU A 8 6.80 5.11 3.64
N LEU A 9 5.62 5.42 3.13
CA LEU A 9 4.35 5.05 3.75
C LEU A 9 4.18 3.53 3.76
N PHE A 10 4.54 2.88 2.67
CA PHE A 10 4.47 1.44 2.53
C PHE A 10 5.40 0.74 3.53
N GLU A 11 6.66 1.12 3.60
CA GLU A 11 7.63 0.57 4.55
C GLU A 11 7.16 0.76 6.00
N LYS A 12 6.65 1.95 6.33
CA LYS A 12 6.03 2.21 7.63
C LYS A 12 4.79 1.37 7.90
N ALA A 13 4.05 0.96 6.86
CA ALA A 13 2.85 0.13 6.99
C ALA A 13 3.20 -1.35 7.17
N ILE A 14 4.24 -1.82 6.48
CA ILE A 14 4.72 -3.20 6.57
C ILE A 14 5.81 -3.42 7.61
N ASP A 15 6.14 -2.43 8.43
CA ASP A 15 7.13 -2.56 9.50
C ASP A 15 6.92 -3.84 10.33
N LYS A 16 8.01 -4.55 10.64
CA LYS A 16 7.97 -5.86 11.30
C LYS A 16 7.31 -5.81 12.69
N ASN A 17 7.35 -4.67 13.35
CA ASN A 17 6.77 -4.48 14.68
C ASN A 17 5.27 -4.14 14.64
N LYS A 18 4.70 -3.90 13.45
CA LYS A 18 3.28 -3.55 13.30
C LYS A 18 2.43 -4.78 13.01
N ARG A 19 1.31 -4.86 13.73
CA ARG A 19 0.25 -5.83 13.44
C ARG A 19 -0.55 -5.35 12.22
N ILE A 20 -0.63 -6.20 11.21
CA ILE A 20 -1.46 -5.97 10.02
C ILE A 20 -2.68 -6.88 10.12
N PRO A 21 -3.91 -6.35 10.01
CA PRO A 21 -5.12 -7.14 10.09
C PRO A 21 -5.38 -7.85 8.74
N ILE A 22 -4.59 -8.88 8.45
CA ILE A 22 -4.56 -9.59 7.16
C ILE A 22 -5.92 -10.15 6.78
N SER A 23 -6.73 -10.58 7.75
CA SER A 23 -8.10 -11.06 7.52
C SER A 23 -9.04 -10.01 6.93
N LYS A 24 -8.69 -8.73 7.02
CA LYS A 24 -9.44 -7.62 6.43
C LYS A 24 -8.90 -7.19 5.07
N LEU A 25 -7.78 -7.76 4.63
CA LEU A 25 -7.15 -7.40 3.36
C LEU A 25 -7.61 -8.34 2.24
N GLN A 26 -8.02 -7.76 1.11
CA GLN A 26 -8.37 -8.50 -0.09
C GLN A 26 -7.16 -8.62 -1.03
N GLY A 27 -6.84 -9.84 -1.46
CA GLY A 27 -5.73 -10.13 -2.38
C GLY A 27 -4.33 -10.00 -1.76
N ILE A 28 -4.23 -9.83 -0.45
CA ILE A 28 -2.97 -9.71 0.30
C ILE A 28 -2.94 -10.76 1.39
N SER A 29 -2.08 -11.77 1.24
CA SER A 29 -1.87 -12.85 2.22
C SER A 29 -0.75 -12.53 3.20
N ASN A 30 -0.70 -13.30 4.30
CA ASN A 30 0.41 -13.29 5.25
C ASN A 30 1.76 -13.53 4.55
N ASP A 31 1.81 -14.46 3.62
CA ASP A 31 3.04 -14.80 2.89
C ASP A 31 3.51 -13.63 2.03
N LYS A 32 2.58 -12.90 1.40
CA LYS A 32 2.90 -11.69 0.62
C LYS A 32 3.57 -10.64 1.49
N ILE A 33 2.98 -10.33 2.66
CA ILE A 33 3.57 -9.41 3.64
C ILE A 33 4.92 -9.91 4.15
N TYR A 34 5.03 -11.19 4.48
CA TYR A 34 6.28 -11.79 4.93
C TYR A 34 7.39 -11.66 3.89
N ASN A 35 7.09 -11.91 2.62
CA ASN A 35 8.04 -11.77 1.53
C ASN A 35 8.46 -10.32 1.30
N TRP A 36 7.52 -9.37 1.39
CA TRP A 36 7.82 -7.93 1.30
C TRP A 36 8.72 -7.47 2.45
N ARG A 37 8.45 -7.91 3.69
CA ARG A 37 9.24 -7.58 4.89
C ARG A 37 10.68 -8.09 4.86
N ASN A 38 10.93 -9.16 4.11
CA ASN A 38 12.23 -9.81 4.04
C ASN A 38 12.93 -9.58 2.69
N GLY A 39 12.39 -8.70 1.84
CA GLY A 39 12.99 -8.39 0.54
C GLY A 39 13.02 -9.56 -0.45
N ARG A 40 12.22 -10.60 -0.22
CA ARG A 40 12.18 -11.81 -1.08
C ARG A 40 11.33 -11.61 -2.33
N ASN A 41 10.38 -10.69 -2.27
CA ASN A 41 9.56 -10.27 -3.40
C ASN A 41 9.40 -8.75 -3.34
N ILE A 42 9.62 -8.06 -4.45
CA ILE A 42 9.53 -6.60 -4.51
C ILE A 42 8.08 -6.24 -4.87
N PRO A 43 7.35 -5.54 -3.99
CA PRO A 43 5.97 -5.13 -4.28
C PRO A 43 5.93 -4.11 -5.42
N THR A 44 4.97 -4.29 -6.33
CA THR A 44 4.69 -3.30 -7.38
C THR A 44 4.13 -2.02 -6.79
N ILE A 45 4.12 -0.92 -7.56
CA ILE A 45 3.45 0.33 -7.12
C ILE A 45 1.97 0.07 -6.83
N GLY A 46 1.30 -0.75 -7.65
CA GLY A 46 -0.10 -1.15 -7.44
C GLY A 46 -0.31 -1.88 -6.12
N ASP A 47 0.57 -2.84 -5.77
CA ASP A 47 0.51 -3.53 -4.48
C ASP A 47 0.68 -2.55 -3.30
N LYS A 48 1.62 -1.61 -3.42
CA LYS A 48 1.88 -0.61 -2.38
C LYS A 48 0.66 0.27 -2.14
N LEU A 49 0.06 0.78 -3.22
CA LEU A 49 -1.14 1.61 -3.16
C LEU A 49 -2.34 0.83 -2.62
N ASN A 50 -2.56 -0.40 -3.10
CA ASN A 50 -3.65 -1.25 -2.65
C ASN A 50 -3.55 -1.51 -1.13
N LEU A 51 -2.36 -1.89 -0.63
CA LEU A 51 -2.16 -2.08 0.81
C LEU A 51 -2.44 -0.80 1.61
N LEU A 52 -1.88 0.33 1.18
CA LEU A 52 -2.05 1.61 1.88
C LEU A 52 -3.51 2.05 1.90
N TRP A 53 -4.25 1.84 0.81
CA TRP A 53 -5.67 2.14 0.72
C TRP A 53 -6.50 1.24 1.64
N GLN A 54 -6.29 -0.07 1.61
CA GLN A 54 -7.00 -1.02 2.48
C GLN A 54 -6.69 -0.81 3.98
N LEU A 55 -5.51 -0.28 4.30
CA LEU A 55 -5.14 0.14 5.66
C LEU A 55 -5.61 1.55 6.04
N GLY A 56 -6.30 2.26 5.14
CA GLY A 56 -6.79 3.62 5.35
C GLY A 56 -5.68 4.66 5.50
N LYS A 57 -4.47 4.39 5.02
CA LYS A 57 -3.32 5.32 5.06
C LYS A 57 -3.38 6.36 3.96
N ILE A 58 -4.07 6.05 2.86
CA ILE A 58 -4.35 6.95 1.74
C ILE A 58 -5.83 6.88 1.37
N LYS A 59 -6.32 7.94 0.75
CA LYS A 59 -7.64 7.98 0.09
C LYS A 59 -7.41 8.18 -1.39
N ILE A 60 -8.17 7.47 -2.22
CA ILE A 60 -8.22 7.71 -3.65
C ILE A 60 -9.46 8.57 -3.87
N THR A 61 -9.27 9.75 -4.44
CA THR A 61 -10.33 10.68 -4.82
C THR A 61 -10.32 10.79 -6.34
N GLU A 62 -11.48 10.62 -6.97
CA GLU A 62 -11.66 11.08 -8.34
C GLU A 62 -11.63 12.61 -8.32
N ASN A 63 -10.58 13.19 -8.89
CA ASN A 63 -10.66 14.56 -9.37
C ASN A 63 -11.25 14.47 -10.78
N ASP A 64 -12.58 14.45 -10.89
CA ASP A 64 -13.27 14.87 -12.11
C ASP A 64 -13.22 16.40 -12.15
N GLU A 65 -12.07 16.97 -12.50
CA GLU A 65 -12.07 18.30 -13.11
C GLU A 65 -12.07 18.10 -14.62
N PRO A 66 -13.22 18.23 -15.31
CA PRO A 66 -13.17 18.46 -16.74
C PRO A 66 -12.50 19.83 -16.93
N ASP A 67 -11.33 19.84 -17.57
CA ASP A 67 -10.75 21.03 -18.18
C ASP A 67 -11.79 21.62 -19.14
N ARG A 68 -12.62 22.52 -18.63
CA ARG A 68 -13.44 23.43 -19.43
C ARG A 68 -12.64 24.70 -19.60
N ASN A 69 -11.92 24.79 -20.71
CA ASN A 69 -11.65 26.06 -21.38
C ASN A 69 -11.57 25.85 -22.89
#